data_AF-A0A497FNF6-F1
#
_entry.id   AF-A0A497FNF6-F1
#
_cell.length_a   1.000
_cell.length_b   1.000
_cell.length_c   1.000
_cell.angle_alpha   90.00
_cell.angle_beta   90.00
_cell.angle_gamma   90.00
#
_symmetry.space_group_name_H-M   'P 1'
#
loop_
_entity.id
_entity.type
_entity.pdbx_description
1 polymer ?
#
loop_
_entity_poly.entity_id
_entity_poly.type
_entity_poly.pdbx_seq_one_letter_code
_entity_poly.pdbx_strand_id
1 'polypeptide(L)'
;MKRIYILFLVLALAVLLTAPLYKATPPKYYYIYVKVKASADLKAGYPVVIKVGDLKKMLTKSFSWENVYVLHGDEIIPAQVDKLGESEDDYEIVFLLSSDIPAGGEDTYKILVAEAGYKLPKPSFEETCKVSFVSMYLEKSDLGPAVILENDLIKAVILNESDWIAGTVFSAQIKASGYDVVKQGREVDSTGWRWSRYLVEGDPGWAEKNPDFNILYVSSGPVRAVVVLQSTESHGSVENVYAVKKYSVYKGLSVVELVLTVTGTGYKEGTAIPIKASFVDMGSQGLEHDTVYIPNLGEFSRNEGKGFRKENFTQSWFAVYNKSEMKGFGAIFYPLDDLVKFDWGSPGDELALKYTTGVPIPFYRVLVLFDKTITTEPLEYIGALYNLYANKPTIEVEEVKEAKLLPATILETYAKEISSLKSQVESLQNTVSEQESTISQLETQLSNAQNTINQLNNQVSNLQAQISDLEGELAAARSMQWTFLGGGLVVGLIIGIVIGFIVKRKK
;
A
#
# COMPACT_ATOMS: atom_id res chain seq x y z
N MET A 1 -39.68 -12.39 4.70
CA MET A 1 -38.39 -11.84 4.21
C MET A 1 -37.23 -12.83 4.30
N LYS A 2 -36.93 -13.49 5.43
CA LYS A 2 -35.75 -14.39 5.55
C LYS A 2 -35.74 -15.63 4.62
N ARG A 3 -36.89 -16.25 4.32
CA ARG A 3 -36.98 -17.39 3.37
C ARG A 3 -36.67 -17.02 1.91
N ILE A 4 -36.85 -15.75 1.52
CA ILE A 4 -36.55 -15.28 0.16
C ILE A 4 -35.03 -15.12 -0.03
N TYR A 5 -34.30 -14.72 1.01
CA TYR A 5 -32.84 -14.58 0.96
C TYR A 5 -32.12 -15.93 0.85
N ILE A 6 -32.59 -16.96 1.57
CA ILE A 6 -32.01 -18.30 1.49
C ILE A 6 -32.28 -18.92 0.10
N LEU A 7 -33.49 -18.75 -0.43
CA LEU A 7 -33.80 -19.21 -1.78
C LEU A 7 -32.95 -18.48 -2.84
N PHE A 8 -32.71 -17.18 -2.69
CA PHE A 8 -31.82 -16.44 -3.58
C PHE A 8 -30.36 -16.89 -3.48
N LEU A 9 -29.88 -17.23 -2.27
CA LEU A 9 -28.52 -17.70 -2.06
C LEU A 9 -28.31 -19.10 -2.65
N VAL A 10 -29.26 -20.01 -2.43
CA VAL A 10 -29.24 -21.37 -2.99
C VAL A 10 -29.42 -21.34 -4.50
N LEU A 11 -30.28 -20.47 -5.03
CA LEU A 11 -30.47 -20.30 -6.47
C LEU A 11 -29.24 -19.64 -7.13
N ALA A 12 -28.58 -18.68 -6.46
CA ALA A 12 -27.32 -18.11 -6.95
C ALA A 12 -26.19 -19.14 -6.96
N LEU A 13 -26.09 -19.97 -5.91
CA LEU A 13 -25.10 -21.05 -5.83
C LEU A 13 -25.39 -22.15 -6.87
N ALA A 14 -26.66 -22.52 -7.06
CA ALA A 14 -27.09 -23.47 -8.08
C ALA A 14 -26.88 -22.94 -9.49
N VAL A 15 -27.10 -21.64 -9.75
CA VAL A 15 -26.79 -21.00 -11.03
C VAL A 15 -25.27 -20.93 -11.27
N LEU A 16 -24.45 -20.74 -10.23
CA LEU A 16 -22.99 -20.85 -10.34
C LEU A 16 -22.52 -22.29 -10.61
N LEU A 17 -23.19 -23.29 -10.05
CA LEU A 17 -22.88 -24.72 -10.22
C LEU A 17 -23.44 -25.32 -11.53
N THR A 18 -24.48 -24.72 -12.12
CA THR A 18 -25.16 -25.20 -13.33
C THR A 18 -24.95 -24.31 -14.55
N ALA A 19 -24.28 -23.16 -14.40
CA ALA A 19 -23.73 -22.45 -15.54
C ALA A 19 -22.93 -23.47 -16.36
N PRO A 20 -23.12 -23.53 -17.70
CA PRO A 20 -22.31 -24.41 -18.51
C PRO A 20 -20.87 -24.15 -18.13
N LEU A 21 -20.13 -25.21 -17.78
CA LEU A 21 -18.68 -25.20 -17.77
C LEU A 21 -18.28 -24.68 -19.14
N TYR A 22 -18.19 -23.35 -19.27
CA TYR A 22 -17.63 -22.70 -20.42
C TYR A 22 -16.32 -23.42 -20.57
N LYS A 23 -16.10 -24.04 -21.72
CA LYS A 23 -14.82 -24.65 -22.09
C LYS A 23 -13.82 -23.49 -22.05
N ALA A 24 -13.33 -23.17 -20.87
CA ALA A 24 -12.44 -22.07 -20.65
C ALA A 24 -11.20 -22.43 -21.44
N THR A 25 -10.88 -21.59 -22.41
CA THR A 25 -9.64 -21.75 -23.17
C THR A 25 -8.52 -21.87 -22.15
N PRO A 26 -7.67 -22.90 -22.23
CA PRO A 26 -6.63 -23.11 -21.24
C PRO A 26 -5.77 -21.84 -21.14
N PRO A 27 -5.36 -21.45 -19.92
CA PRO A 27 -4.56 -20.25 -19.73
C PRO A 27 -3.27 -20.34 -20.54
N LYS A 28 -2.93 -19.26 -21.24
CA LYS A 28 -1.70 -19.16 -22.00
C LYS A 28 -0.72 -18.24 -21.29
N TYR A 29 0.53 -18.67 -21.26
CA TYR A 29 1.63 -17.95 -20.64
C TYR A 29 2.75 -17.78 -21.67
N TYR A 30 3.56 -16.74 -21.51
CA TYR A 30 4.59 -16.37 -22.47
C TYR A 30 5.86 -15.96 -21.76
N TYR A 31 6.99 -16.37 -22.33
CA TYR A 31 8.30 -15.81 -22.01
C TYR A 31 8.60 -14.69 -23.00
N ILE A 32 8.81 -13.49 -22.47
CA ILE A 32 9.37 -12.36 -23.20
C ILE A 32 10.87 -12.36 -22.92
N TYR A 33 11.68 -12.58 -23.95
CA TYR A 33 13.13 -12.59 -23.85
C TYR A 33 13.63 -11.16 -23.98
N VAL A 34 14.24 -10.68 -22.90
CA VAL A 34 14.68 -9.29 -22.76
C VAL A 34 16.20 -9.27 -22.61
N LYS A 35 16.86 -8.56 -23.53
CA LYS A 35 18.28 -8.28 -23.46
C LYS A 35 18.52 -7.01 -22.66
N VAL A 36 19.34 -7.12 -21.63
CA VAL A 36 19.87 -6.00 -20.85
C VAL A 36 21.24 -5.66 -21.43
N LYS A 37 21.34 -4.51 -22.08
CA LYS A 37 22.56 -4.04 -22.75
C LYS A 37 23.25 -2.96 -21.93
N ALA A 38 24.53 -3.18 -21.65
CA ALA A 38 25.32 -2.32 -20.78
C ALA A 38 26.19 -1.37 -21.62
N SER A 39 26.11 -0.06 -21.38
CA SER A 39 27.04 0.92 -21.96
C SER A 39 28.27 1.19 -21.08
N ALA A 40 28.25 0.71 -19.83
CA ALA A 40 29.36 0.70 -18.88
C ALA A 40 29.36 -0.64 -18.11
N ASP A 41 30.43 -0.94 -17.36
CA ASP A 41 30.48 -2.17 -16.56
C ASP A 41 29.35 -2.20 -15.52
N LEU A 42 28.51 -3.24 -15.57
CA LEU A 42 27.46 -3.52 -14.61
C LEU A 42 27.85 -4.75 -13.79
N LYS A 43 27.69 -4.67 -12.46
CA LYS A 43 27.96 -5.76 -11.54
C LYS A 43 26.69 -6.56 -11.24
N ALA A 44 26.88 -7.84 -10.95
CA ALA A 44 25.84 -8.65 -10.34
C ALA A 44 25.29 -7.95 -9.09
N GLY A 45 23.98 -8.04 -8.88
CA GLY A 45 23.29 -7.32 -7.81
C GLY A 45 22.89 -5.88 -8.15
N TYR A 46 23.20 -5.35 -9.34
CA TYR A 46 22.69 -4.04 -9.75
C TYR A 46 21.21 -4.09 -10.14
N PRO A 47 20.41 -3.09 -9.74
CA PRO A 47 18.99 -3.05 -10.06
C PRO A 47 18.74 -2.71 -11.52
N VAL A 48 17.89 -3.50 -12.16
CA VAL A 48 17.31 -3.23 -13.47
C VAL A 48 15.86 -2.83 -13.28
N VAL A 49 15.47 -1.68 -13.85
CA VAL A 49 14.10 -1.15 -13.80
C VAL A 49 13.58 -1.04 -15.22
N ILE A 50 12.50 -1.77 -15.53
CA ILE A 50 11.87 -1.76 -16.85
C ILE A 50 10.47 -1.17 -16.70
N LYS A 51 10.19 -0.05 -17.38
CA LYS A 51 8.84 0.49 -17.48
C LYS A 51 7.98 -0.40 -18.37
N VAL A 52 6.84 -0.85 -17.86
CA VAL A 52 5.90 -1.71 -18.59
C VAL A 52 5.37 -0.99 -19.83
N GLY A 53 5.10 0.31 -19.75
CA GLY A 53 4.68 1.09 -20.93
C GLY A 53 5.69 1.08 -22.07
N ASP A 54 7.00 1.09 -21.78
CA ASP A 54 8.04 1.01 -22.80
C ASP A 54 8.17 -0.41 -23.37
N LEU A 55 8.04 -1.42 -22.51
CA LEU A 55 8.04 -2.81 -22.93
C LEU A 55 6.83 -3.12 -23.84
N LYS A 56 5.64 -2.62 -23.51
CA LYS A 56 4.42 -2.77 -24.33
C LYS A 56 4.59 -2.22 -25.75
N LYS A 57 5.30 -1.10 -25.93
CA LYS A 57 5.58 -0.52 -27.26
C LYS A 57 6.41 -1.47 -28.15
N MET A 58 7.16 -2.39 -27.55
CA MET A 58 7.99 -3.39 -28.24
C MET A 58 7.24 -4.70 -28.49
N LEU A 59 5.99 -4.83 -28.04
CA LEU A 59 5.22 -6.08 -28.08
C LEU A 59 4.01 -5.93 -29.00
N THR A 60 3.71 -7.00 -29.75
CA THR A 60 2.53 -7.06 -30.63
C THR A 60 1.30 -7.64 -29.94
N LYS A 61 1.46 -8.20 -28.73
CA LYS A 61 0.45 -8.93 -27.99
C LYS A 61 0.25 -8.34 -26.61
N SER A 62 -0.99 -8.42 -26.11
CA SER A 62 -1.36 -7.93 -24.78
C SER A 62 -1.18 -9.00 -23.72
N PHE A 63 -0.66 -8.60 -22.57
CA PHE A 63 -0.36 -9.45 -21.42
C PHE A 63 -0.91 -8.84 -20.13
N SER A 64 -1.04 -9.67 -19.09
CA SER A 64 -1.27 -9.18 -17.73
C SER A 64 0.07 -8.92 -17.04
N TRP A 65 0.21 -7.72 -16.48
CA TRP A 65 1.42 -7.27 -15.80
C TRP A 65 1.30 -7.27 -14.28
N GLU A 66 0.17 -7.73 -13.73
CA GLU A 66 -0.07 -7.72 -12.29
C GLU A 66 0.93 -8.59 -11.52
N ASN A 67 1.19 -9.80 -12.02
CA ASN A 67 2.11 -10.77 -11.45
C ASN A 67 3.04 -11.25 -12.56
N VAL A 68 4.34 -11.02 -12.38
CA VAL A 68 5.37 -11.32 -13.36
C VAL A 68 6.50 -12.05 -12.65
N TYR A 69 7.11 -13.02 -13.34
CA TYR A 69 8.33 -13.69 -12.87
C TYR A 69 9.46 -13.33 -13.82
N VAL A 70 10.64 -13.04 -13.26
CA VAL A 70 11.86 -12.86 -14.04
C VAL A 70 12.73 -14.09 -13.83
N LEU A 71 13.31 -14.59 -14.91
CA LEU A 71 14.21 -15.73 -14.90
C LEU A 71 15.54 -15.36 -15.55
N HIS A 72 16.64 -15.87 -14.99
CA HIS A 72 17.94 -15.92 -15.64
C HIS A 72 18.28 -17.38 -15.92
N GLY A 73 18.46 -17.73 -17.20
CA GLY A 73 18.43 -19.13 -17.61
C GLY A 73 17.08 -19.77 -17.28
N ASP A 74 17.07 -20.79 -16.41
CA ASP A 74 15.86 -21.47 -15.94
C ASP A 74 15.55 -21.21 -14.45
N GLU A 75 16.36 -20.37 -13.80
CA GLU A 75 16.18 -20.00 -12.40
C GLU A 75 15.29 -18.77 -12.29
N ILE A 76 14.27 -18.84 -11.43
CA ILE A 76 13.47 -17.68 -11.05
C ILE A 76 14.28 -16.83 -10.08
N ILE A 77 14.48 -15.55 -10.43
CA ILE A 77 15.24 -14.61 -9.61
C ILE A 77 14.32 -13.65 -8.87
N PRO A 78 14.77 -13.06 -7.73
CA PRO A 78 13.99 -12.08 -7.00
C PRO A 78 13.62 -10.88 -7.89
N ALA A 79 12.32 -10.67 -8.05
CA ALA A 79 11.77 -9.59 -8.84
C ALA A 79 10.44 -9.12 -8.24
N GLN A 80 10.04 -7.90 -8.58
CA GLN A 80 8.76 -7.32 -8.21
C GLN A 80 8.19 -6.45 -9.33
N VAL A 81 6.89 -6.20 -9.26
CA VAL A 81 6.20 -5.21 -10.09
C VAL A 81 5.71 -4.09 -9.18
N ASP A 82 6.25 -2.89 -9.40
CA ASP A 82 5.86 -1.70 -8.66
C ASP A 82 4.76 -0.97 -9.41
N LYS A 83 3.57 -0.90 -8.79
CA LYS A 83 2.38 -0.28 -9.37
C LYS A 83 2.37 1.22 -9.06
N LEU A 84 3.13 2.00 -9.84
CA LEU A 84 3.42 3.41 -9.57
C LEU A 84 2.52 4.40 -10.34
N GLY A 85 1.32 3.95 -10.73
CA GLY A 85 0.34 4.75 -11.45
C GLY A 85 -1.00 4.04 -11.57
N GLU A 86 -2.00 4.75 -12.10
CA GLU A 86 -3.34 4.19 -12.35
C GLU A 86 -3.37 3.28 -13.58
N SER A 87 -2.46 3.50 -14.53
CA SER A 87 -2.27 2.66 -15.70
C SER A 87 -1.18 1.61 -15.47
N GLU A 88 -1.35 0.43 -16.07
CA GLU A 88 -0.26 -0.55 -16.15
C GLU A 88 0.99 -0.01 -16.87
N ASP A 89 0.86 1.04 -17.69
CA ASP A 89 1.99 1.65 -18.39
C ASP A 89 2.98 2.32 -17.42
N ASP A 90 2.49 2.73 -16.25
CA ASP A 90 3.28 3.31 -15.17
C ASP A 90 3.90 2.25 -14.25
N TYR A 91 3.63 0.97 -14.49
CA TYR A 91 4.21 -0.12 -13.70
C TYR A 91 5.70 -0.26 -14.05
N GLU A 92 6.50 -0.57 -13.03
CA GLU A 92 7.93 -0.83 -13.18
C GLU A 92 8.23 -2.26 -12.74
N ILE A 93 8.78 -3.08 -13.64
CA ILE A 93 9.33 -4.41 -13.31
C ILE A 93 10.75 -4.18 -12.81
N VAL A 94 11.06 -4.68 -11.62
CA VAL A 94 12.36 -4.49 -10.97
C VAL A 94 12.96 -5.81 -10.55
N PHE A 95 14.21 -6.04 -10.91
CA PHE A 95 15.00 -7.21 -10.52
C PHE A 95 16.47 -6.84 -10.39
N LEU A 96 17.29 -7.73 -9.82
CA LEU A 96 18.74 -7.55 -9.73
C LEU A 96 19.44 -8.36 -10.82
N LEU A 97 20.50 -7.82 -11.40
CA LEU A 97 21.38 -8.57 -12.31
C LEU A 97 21.93 -9.82 -11.63
N SER A 98 21.86 -10.95 -12.31
CA SER A 98 22.36 -12.23 -11.82
C SER A 98 23.86 -12.41 -12.07
N SER A 99 24.42 -11.68 -13.03
CA SER A 99 25.84 -11.76 -13.39
C SER A 99 26.39 -10.40 -13.82
N ASP A 100 27.72 -10.25 -13.82
CA ASP A 100 28.41 -9.07 -14.33
C ASP A 100 28.20 -8.94 -15.85
N ILE A 101 27.91 -7.74 -16.32
CA ILE A 101 27.84 -7.40 -17.75
C ILE A 101 28.93 -6.37 -18.05
N PRO A 102 29.99 -6.69 -18.80
CA PRO A 102 31.02 -5.71 -19.15
C PRO A 102 30.45 -4.62 -20.07
N ALA A 103 31.13 -3.47 -20.13
CA ALA A 103 30.77 -2.38 -21.03
C ALA A 103 30.68 -2.86 -22.49
N GLY A 104 29.57 -2.53 -23.16
CA GLY A 104 29.23 -2.99 -24.51
C GLY A 104 28.68 -4.42 -24.57
N GLY A 105 28.62 -5.13 -23.44
CA GLY A 105 28.06 -6.46 -23.31
C GLY A 105 26.55 -6.48 -23.15
N GLU A 106 25.99 -7.69 -23.19
CA GLU A 106 24.57 -7.96 -22.99
C GLU A 106 24.35 -9.25 -22.21
N ASP A 107 23.22 -9.32 -21.49
CA ASP A 107 22.75 -10.53 -20.81
C ASP A 107 21.23 -10.66 -21.01
N THR A 108 20.71 -11.89 -21.06
CA THR A 108 19.32 -12.16 -21.45
C THR A 108 18.52 -12.73 -20.29
N TYR A 109 17.37 -12.11 -20.04
CA TYR A 109 16.41 -12.50 -19.01
C TYR A 109 15.08 -12.89 -19.65
N LYS A 110 14.36 -13.82 -19.03
CA LYS A 110 13.01 -14.20 -19.45
C LYS A 110 12.00 -13.57 -18.50
N ILE A 111 11.10 -12.76 -19.03
CA ILE A 111 9.96 -12.23 -18.29
C ILE A 111 8.75 -13.12 -18.59
N LEU A 112 8.35 -13.92 -17.61
CA LEU A 112 7.18 -14.79 -17.69
C LEU A 112 5.92 -14.00 -17.34
N VAL A 113 5.00 -13.93 -18.29
CA VAL A 113 3.74 -13.19 -18.21
C VAL A 113 2.56 -14.08 -18.61
N ALA A 114 1.37 -13.74 -18.13
CA ALA A 114 0.14 -14.34 -18.58
C ALA A 114 -0.45 -13.57 -19.78
N GLU A 115 -1.13 -14.25 -20.70
CA GLU A 115 -1.98 -13.59 -21.69
C GLU A 115 -3.04 -12.72 -21.01
N ALA A 116 -3.41 -11.59 -21.63
CA ALA A 116 -4.43 -10.70 -21.11
C ALA A 116 -5.73 -11.47 -20.78
N GLY A 117 -6.27 -11.25 -19.57
CA GLY A 117 -7.42 -11.99 -19.04
C GLY A 117 -7.06 -13.18 -18.13
N TYR A 118 -5.78 -13.60 -18.13
CA TYR A 118 -5.26 -14.61 -17.20
C TYR A 118 -4.29 -13.98 -16.19
N LYS A 119 -4.03 -14.69 -15.09
CA LYS A 119 -3.13 -14.24 -14.03
C LYS A 119 -2.17 -15.35 -13.63
N LEU A 120 -0.91 -14.97 -13.42
CA LEU A 120 0.07 -15.77 -12.71
C LEU A 120 -0.17 -15.65 -11.20
N PRO A 121 0.24 -16.64 -10.37
CA PRO A 121 0.15 -16.51 -8.94
C PRO A 121 1.16 -15.46 -8.49
N LYS A 122 0.88 -14.77 -7.38
CA LYS A 122 1.78 -13.74 -6.86
C LYS A 122 3.15 -14.36 -6.50
N PRO A 123 4.27 -13.83 -7.00
CA PRO A 123 5.60 -14.31 -6.60
C PRO A 123 5.79 -14.23 -5.08
N SER A 124 6.45 -15.24 -4.51
CA SER A 124 6.78 -15.30 -3.09
C SER A 124 8.29 -15.22 -2.93
N PHE A 125 8.78 -14.01 -2.67
CA PHE A 125 10.16 -13.75 -2.30
C PHE A 125 10.21 -13.10 -0.92
N GLU A 126 11.34 -13.25 -0.23
CA GLU A 126 11.57 -12.54 1.02
C GLU A 126 11.59 -11.03 0.78
N GLU A 127 10.78 -10.29 1.52
CA GLU A 127 10.72 -8.83 1.44
C GLU A 127 11.92 -8.22 2.17
N THR A 128 13.01 -7.98 1.42
CA THR A 128 14.23 -7.34 1.92
C THR A 128 14.08 -5.82 2.02
N CYS A 129 13.30 -5.20 1.13
CA CYS A 129 13.09 -3.77 1.09
C CYS A 129 11.66 -3.41 1.53
N LYS A 130 11.53 -2.51 2.49
CA LYS A 130 10.26 -2.23 3.17
C LYS A 130 9.93 -0.74 3.19
N VAL A 131 8.65 -0.44 2.98
CA VAL A 131 8.04 0.85 3.27
C VAL A 131 7.22 0.73 4.55
N SER A 132 7.42 1.63 5.50
CA SER A 132 6.62 1.70 6.72
C SER A 132 6.23 3.14 7.03
N PHE A 133 5.15 3.31 7.80
CA PHE A 133 4.59 4.63 8.12
C PHE A 133 4.66 4.88 9.61
N VAL A 134 4.99 6.10 9.98
CA VAL A 134 4.95 6.57 11.36
C VAL A 134 4.06 7.79 11.43
N SER A 135 3.08 7.77 12.35
CA SER A 135 2.10 8.85 12.50
C SER A 135 2.73 10.15 13.02
N MET A 136 3.79 10.04 13.83
CA MET A 136 4.64 11.14 14.29
C MET A 136 6.06 10.59 14.43
N TYR A 137 7.06 11.33 13.94
CA TYR A 137 8.44 10.88 14.09
C TYR A 137 8.85 10.90 15.56
N LEU A 138 9.21 9.73 16.12
CA LEU A 138 9.32 9.42 17.54
C LEU A 138 10.17 10.39 18.39
N GLU A 139 11.14 11.09 17.78
CA GLU A 139 11.99 12.06 18.49
C GLU A 139 11.46 13.52 18.43
N LYS A 140 10.44 13.81 17.60
CA LYS A 140 9.93 15.16 17.31
C LYS A 140 8.44 15.13 16.90
N SER A 141 7.54 15.24 17.87
CA SER A 141 6.07 15.27 17.66
C SER A 141 5.57 16.39 16.73
N ASP A 142 6.39 17.43 16.53
CA ASP A 142 6.05 18.61 15.74
C ASP A 142 6.30 18.41 14.23
N LEU A 143 6.99 17.34 13.85
CA LEU A 143 7.20 16.93 12.47
C LEU A 143 6.17 15.83 12.21
N GLY A 144 5.20 16.09 11.32
CA GLY A 144 4.03 15.23 11.09
C GLY A 144 4.33 13.80 10.61
N PRO A 145 3.47 13.18 9.79
CA PRO A 145 3.67 11.80 9.39
C PRO A 145 4.95 11.61 8.58
N ALA A 146 5.59 10.46 8.75
CA ALA A 146 6.83 10.09 8.07
C ALA A 146 6.69 8.73 7.39
N VAL A 147 7.32 8.61 6.22
CA VAL A 147 7.50 7.37 5.48
C VAL A 147 8.93 6.90 5.68
N ILE A 148 9.10 5.67 6.15
CA ILE A 148 10.40 5.04 6.30
C ILE A 148 10.61 4.07 5.15
N LEU A 149 11.70 4.25 4.42
CA LEU A 149 12.22 3.31 3.43
C LEU A 149 13.41 2.55 4.02
N GLU A 150 13.39 1.23 4.00
CA GLU A 150 14.47 0.40 4.51
C GLU A 150 14.87 -0.67 3.50
N ASN A 151 16.15 -0.99 3.46
CA ASN A 151 16.66 -2.21 2.84
C ASN A 151 17.55 -2.97 3.83
N ASP A 152 18.39 -3.87 3.33
CA ASP A 152 19.37 -4.63 4.09
C ASP A 152 20.46 -3.75 4.71
N LEU A 153 20.86 -2.65 4.06
CA LEU A 153 22.01 -1.82 4.44
C LEU A 153 21.64 -0.52 5.16
N ILE A 154 20.57 0.15 4.75
CA ILE A 154 20.21 1.50 5.17
C ILE A 154 18.73 1.65 5.56
N LYS A 155 18.46 2.72 6.29
CA LYS A 155 17.14 3.22 6.66
C LYS A 155 17.07 4.71 6.32
N ALA A 156 16.07 5.11 5.54
CA ALA A 156 15.81 6.50 5.20
C ALA A 156 14.43 6.94 5.69
N VAL A 157 14.36 8.12 6.30
CA VAL A 157 13.13 8.72 6.81
C VAL A 157 12.76 9.90 5.92
N ILE A 158 11.59 9.80 5.28
CA ILE A 158 11.01 10.80 4.39
C ILE A 158 9.83 11.44 5.12
N LEU A 159 9.93 12.73 5.44
CA LEU A 159 8.82 13.48 6.03
C LEU A 159 7.77 13.80 4.97
N ASN A 160 6.51 13.64 5.35
CA ASN A 160 5.37 14.00 4.51
C ASN A 160 5.11 15.51 4.51
N GLU A 161 5.41 16.16 5.64
CA GLU A 161 5.46 17.60 5.77
C GLU A 161 6.92 18.02 5.58
N SER A 162 7.24 18.55 4.40
CA SER A 162 8.56 19.16 4.17
C SER A 162 8.37 20.66 4.08
N ASP A 163 9.12 21.39 4.90
CA ASP A 163 9.39 22.79 4.56
C ASP A 163 10.10 22.81 3.18
N TRP A 164 9.84 23.79 2.32
CA TRP A 164 10.68 23.96 1.13
C TRP A 164 12.16 24.23 1.52
N ILE A 165 12.38 24.59 2.80
CA ILE A 165 13.67 24.91 3.41
C ILE A 165 14.36 23.65 4.00
N ALA A 166 13.67 22.77 4.71
CA ALA A 166 13.52 21.37 4.29
C ALA A 166 14.66 20.40 4.00
N GLY A 167 14.48 19.74 2.86
CA GLY A 167 14.64 18.29 2.84
C GLY A 167 13.33 17.59 3.16
N THR A 168 12.82 16.75 2.27
CA THR A 168 11.91 15.67 2.68
C THR A 168 12.68 14.55 3.38
N VAL A 169 13.98 14.35 3.08
CA VAL A 169 14.81 13.33 3.75
C VAL A 169 15.35 13.88 5.05
N PHE A 170 14.81 13.39 6.17
CA PHE A 170 15.13 13.84 7.52
C PHE A 170 16.28 13.05 8.16
N SER A 171 16.36 11.77 7.84
CA SER A 171 17.38 10.86 8.38
C SER A 171 17.73 9.84 7.30
N ALA A 172 19.01 9.50 7.21
CA ALA A 172 19.48 8.44 6.35
C ALA A 172 20.64 7.74 7.08
N GLN A 173 20.36 6.53 7.57
CA GLN A 173 21.21 5.81 8.49
C GLN A 173 21.71 4.50 7.88
N ILE A 174 23.00 4.23 8.08
CA ILE A 174 23.60 2.92 7.85
C ILE A 174 23.25 2.02 9.03
N LYS A 175 22.57 0.89 8.77
CA LYS A 175 22.01 0.02 9.82
C LYS A 175 23.09 -0.67 10.64
N ALA A 176 24.19 -1.06 10.00
CA ALA A 176 25.25 -1.83 10.65
C ALA A 176 26.03 -1.01 11.69
N SER A 177 26.32 0.26 11.40
CA SER A 177 27.06 1.15 12.30
C SER A 177 26.17 2.07 13.13
N GLY A 178 24.93 2.29 12.71
CA GLY A 178 24.04 3.31 13.26
C GLY A 178 24.41 4.73 12.84
N TYR A 179 25.39 4.91 11.94
CA TYR A 179 25.81 6.22 11.45
C TYR A 179 24.70 6.85 10.59
N ASP A 180 24.16 7.97 11.06
CA ASP A 180 23.15 8.75 10.34
C ASP A 180 23.82 9.93 9.66
N VAL A 181 23.89 9.85 8.34
CA VAL A 181 24.58 10.80 7.46
C VAL A 181 23.87 12.14 7.42
N VAL A 182 22.54 12.13 7.58
CA VAL A 182 21.68 13.29 7.35
C VAL A 182 21.17 13.90 8.66
N LYS A 183 20.96 13.06 9.69
CA LYS A 183 20.18 13.31 10.92
C LYS A 183 19.83 14.76 11.15
N GLN A 184 18.72 15.26 10.62
CA GLN A 184 18.36 16.66 10.81
C GLN A 184 18.11 16.97 12.29
N GLY A 185 18.60 18.13 12.74
CA GLY A 185 18.54 18.56 14.14
C GLY A 185 18.04 19.99 14.29
N ARG A 186 17.59 20.35 15.50
CA ARG A 186 17.29 21.73 15.89
C ARG A 186 18.50 22.27 16.66
N GLU A 187 19.07 23.39 16.24
CA GLU A 187 20.05 24.09 17.08
C GLU A 187 19.37 24.56 18.37
N VAL A 188 20.03 24.35 19.50
CA VAL A 188 19.62 24.92 20.79
C VAL A 188 19.65 26.44 20.61
N ASP A 189 18.55 27.11 20.96
CA ASP A 189 18.35 28.57 20.87
C ASP A 189 18.07 29.17 19.48
N SER A 190 17.91 28.37 18.42
CA SER A 190 17.41 28.87 17.13
C SER A 190 15.87 28.87 17.08
N THR A 191 15.29 30.01 16.67
CA THR A 191 13.86 30.13 16.32
C THR A 191 13.55 29.56 14.93
N GLY A 192 14.56 29.27 14.12
CA GLY A 192 14.44 28.68 12.79
C GLY A 192 15.08 27.30 12.72
N TRP A 193 14.39 26.36 12.08
CA TRP A 193 14.98 25.09 11.68
C TRP A 193 16.05 25.35 10.62
N ARG A 194 17.16 24.64 10.76
CA ARG A 194 18.35 24.82 9.96
C ARG A 194 18.58 23.44 9.34
N TRP A 195 18.27 23.29 8.06
CA TRP A 195 18.01 21.98 7.46
C TRP A 195 19.06 21.67 6.40
N SER A 196 19.62 20.46 6.44
CA SER A 196 20.44 19.96 5.35
C SER A 196 19.52 19.49 4.20
N ARG A 197 19.65 20.13 3.03
CA ARG A 197 18.86 19.87 1.83
C ARG A 197 19.60 18.92 0.91
N TYR A 198 19.65 17.65 1.26
CA TYR A 198 20.37 16.68 0.44
C TYR A 198 19.69 16.43 -0.92
N LEU A 199 18.36 16.52 -0.99
CA LEU A 199 17.55 16.06 -2.11
C LEU A 199 16.33 16.99 -2.40
N VAL A 200 16.53 18.31 -2.60
CA VAL A 200 15.40 19.27 -2.74
C VAL A 200 15.57 20.32 -3.85
N GLU A 201 14.43 20.72 -4.41
CA GLU A 201 14.23 21.96 -5.17
C GLU A 201 14.30 23.15 -4.21
N GLY A 202 15.40 23.91 -4.23
CA GLY A 202 15.48 25.21 -3.60
C GLY A 202 14.26 26.11 -3.87
N ASP A 203 14.04 26.98 -2.88
CA ASP A 203 12.99 28.00 -2.76
C ASP A 203 12.65 28.73 -4.09
N PRO A 204 11.42 28.56 -4.64
CA PRO A 204 10.92 29.33 -5.79
C PRO A 204 10.58 30.79 -5.44
N GLY A 205 10.79 31.20 -4.18
CA GLY A 205 10.47 32.51 -3.66
C GLY A 205 9.16 32.46 -2.89
N TRP A 206 9.28 32.74 -1.58
CA TRP A 206 8.26 33.02 -0.56
C TRP A 206 7.89 31.84 0.36
N ALA A 207 8.43 31.94 1.58
CA ALA A 207 8.39 31.01 2.71
C ALA A 207 7.06 31.02 3.49
N GLU A 208 5.91 31.24 2.87
CA GLU A 208 4.66 31.42 3.61
C GLU A 208 3.75 30.17 3.68
N LYS A 209 3.91 29.19 2.78
CA LYS A 209 3.15 27.92 2.83
C LYS A 209 3.99 26.72 2.41
N ASN A 210 4.26 25.84 3.37
CA ASN A 210 4.84 24.53 3.13
C ASN A 210 3.74 23.58 2.64
N PRO A 211 3.89 22.98 1.45
CA PRO A 211 2.94 22.02 0.94
C PRO A 211 3.12 20.74 1.71
N ASP A 212 1.99 20.22 2.15
CA ASP A 212 1.90 18.81 2.47
C ASP A 212 2.14 17.99 1.20
N PHE A 213 2.55 16.75 1.39
CA PHE A 213 2.58 15.79 0.30
C PHE A 213 1.51 14.73 0.51
N ASN A 214 0.87 14.35 -0.59
CA ASN A 214 0.02 13.17 -0.66
C ASN A 214 0.88 11.99 -1.09
N ILE A 215 0.81 10.90 -0.33
CA ILE A 215 1.36 9.62 -0.77
C ILE A 215 0.46 9.08 -1.88
N LEU A 216 0.98 9.02 -3.10
CA LEU A 216 0.26 8.48 -4.25
C LEU A 216 0.43 6.97 -4.33
N TYR A 217 1.68 6.50 -4.25
CA TYR A 217 2.02 5.10 -4.48
C TYR A 217 3.12 4.67 -3.53
N VAL A 218 3.05 3.41 -3.09
CA VAL A 218 4.09 2.74 -2.31
C VAL A 218 4.27 1.33 -2.81
N SER A 219 5.50 0.84 -2.74
CA SER A 219 5.79 -0.56 -2.98
C SER A 219 6.93 -1.03 -2.09
N SER A 220 6.70 -2.17 -1.43
CA SER A 220 7.72 -2.95 -0.73
C SER A 220 7.97 -4.23 -1.53
N GLY A 221 9.16 -4.79 -1.44
CA GLY A 221 9.46 -6.03 -2.13
C GLY A 221 10.86 -6.57 -1.93
N PRO A 222 11.22 -7.65 -2.64
CA PRO A 222 12.53 -8.28 -2.54
C PRO A 222 13.69 -7.43 -3.05
N VAL A 223 13.43 -6.40 -3.86
CA VAL A 223 14.47 -5.66 -4.60
C VAL A 223 14.43 -4.16 -4.31
N ARG A 224 13.23 -3.56 -4.17
CA ARG A 224 13.07 -2.11 -4.01
C ARG A 224 11.99 -1.78 -2.99
N ALA A 225 12.25 -0.77 -2.18
CA ALA A 225 11.22 -0.01 -1.49
C ALA A 225 11.13 1.38 -2.12
N VAL A 226 9.92 1.78 -2.49
CA VAL A 226 9.66 3.02 -3.21
C VAL A 226 8.41 3.70 -2.69
N VAL A 227 8.47 5.04 -2.59
CA VAL A 227 7.31 5.90 -2.33
C VAL A 227 7.27 7.03 -3.35
N VAL A 228 6.07 7.33 -3.84
CA VAL A 228 5.77 8.46 -4.72
C VAL A 228 4.89 9.44 -3.96
N LEU A 229 5.37 10.67 -3.84
CA LEU A 229 4.75 11.77 -3.12
C LEU A 229 4.38 12.88 -4.10
N GLN A 230 3.21 13.51 -3.96
CA GLN A 230 2.81 14.68 -4.74
C GLN A 230 2.49 15.87 -3.84
N SER A 231 2.97 17.07 -4.17
CA SER A 231 2.63 18.28 -3.42
C SER A 231 1.12 18.56 -3.47
N THR A 232 0.57 19.05 -2.37
CA THR A 232 -0.83 19.51 -2.29
C THR A 232 -1.02 20.89 -2.94
N GLU A 233 0.05 21.69 -2.99
CA GLU A 233 0.06 23.01 -3.60
C GLU A 233 0.77 23.00 -4.96
N SER A 234 0.42 23.99 -5.79
CA SER A 234 1.11 24.20 -7.07
C SER A 234 2.59 24.54 -6.87
N HIS A 235 3.43 24.06 -7.78
CA HIS A 235 4.87 24.20 -7.74
C HIS A 235 5.28 25.58 -8.28
N GLY A 236 5.86 26.40 -7.40
CA GLY A 236 6.30 27.76 -7.72
C GLY A 236 5.12 28.64 -8.14
N SER A 237 5.30 29.43 -9.21
CA SER A 237 4.28 30.33 -9.74
C SER A 237 3.41 29.74 -10.86
N VAL A 238 3.57 28.44 -11.16
CA VAL A 238 2.86 27.80 -12.27
C VAL A 238 1.59 27.13 -11.75
N GLU A 239 0.43 27.69 -12.09
CA GLU A 239 -0.87 27.20 -11.63
C GLU A 239 -1.15 25.78 -12.14
N ASN A 240 -1.71 24.92 -11.27
CA ASN A 240 -2.09 23.54 -11.58
C ASN A 240 -0.93 22.65 -12.06
N VAL A 241 0.28 22.92 -11.57
CA VAL A 241 1.46 22.08 -11.72
C VAL A 241 1.90 21.62 -10.33
N TYR A 242 2.02 20.33 -10.08
CA TYR A 242 2.36 19.79 -8.76
C TYR A 242 3.68 19.03 -8.81
N ALA A 243 4.54 19.20 -7.81
CA ALA A 243 5.79 18.47 -7.71
C ALA A 243 5.51 17.01 -7.34
N VAL A 244 6.16 16.07 -8.02
CA VAL A 244 6.07 14.64 -7.76
C VAL A 244 7.45 14.10 -7.43
N LYS A 245 7.64 13.61 -6.21
CA LYS A 245 8.92 13.10 -5.70
C LYS A 245 8.83 11.58 -5.54
N LYS A 246 9.66 10.86 -6.26
CA LYS A 246 9.82 9.40 -6.13
C LYS A 246 11.11 9.10 -5.37
N TYR A 247 10.98 8.57 -4.16
CA TYR A 247 12.11 8.08 -3.36
C TYR A 247 12.23 6.58 -3.50
N SER A 248 13.44 6.07 -3.72
CA SER A 248 13.72 4.63 -3.85
C SER A 248 14.97 4.22 -3.09
N VAL A 249 14.91 3.06 -2.44
CA VAL A 249 16.06 2.33 -1.89
C VAL A 249 16.06 0.92 -2.47
N TYR A 250 17.24 0.41 -2.82
CA TYR A 250 17.40 -0.89 -3.50
C TYR A 250 18.18 -1.86 -2.64
N LYS A 251 17.84 -3.15 -2.69
CA LYS A 251 18.58 -4.21 -2.03
C LYS A 251 20.06 -4.18 -2.41
N GLY A 252 20.94 -4.35 -1.44
CA GLY A 252 22.39 -4.40 -1.62
C GLY A 252 23.04 -3.05 -1.90
N LEU A 253 22.29 -1.94 -1.95
CA LEU A 253 22.83 -0.60 -2.18
C LEU A 253 22.60 0.32 -0.98
N SER A 254 23.61 1.09 -0.61
CA SER A 254 23.52 2.13 0.44
C SER A 254 23.11 3.49 -0.13
N VAL A 255 22.06 3.51 -0.96
CA VAL A 255 21.64 4.71 -1.70
C VAL A 255 20.18 5.10 -1.45
N VAL A 256 19.93 6.41 -1.40
CA VAL A 256 18.59 7.00 -1.49
C VAL A 256 18.48 7.74 -2.83
N GLU A 257 17.72 7.18 -3.76
CA GLU A 257 17.43 7.80 -5.05
C GLU A 257 16.20 8.71 -4.93
N LEU A 258 16.31 9.94 -5.43
CA LEU A 258 15.20 10.84 -5.70
C LEU A 258 15.09 11.07 -7.21
N VAL A 259 13.90 10.81 -7.74
CA VAL A 259 13.45 11.34 -9.03
C VAL A 259 12.38 12.39 -8.77
N LEU A 260 12.65 13.61 -9.21
CA LEU A 260 11.68 14.69 -9.21
C LEU A 260 11.06 14.83 -10.60
N THR A 261 9.73 14.80 -10.63
CA THR A 261 8.89 15.12 -11.76
C THR A 261 7.82 16.16 -11.41
N VAL A 262 6.99 16.53 -12.36
CA VAL A 262 5.77 17.30 -12.12
C VAL A 262 4.57 16.65 -12.79
N THR A 263 3.38 16.99 -12.32
CA THR A 263 2.10 16.59 -12.90
C THR A 263 1.12 17.76 -12.90
N GLY A 264 -0.09 17.55 -13.41
CA GLY A 264 -1.17 18.53 -13.41
C GLY A 264 -1.46 19.13 -14.79
N THR A 265 -2.66 19.71 -14.93
CA THR A 265 -3.17 20.22 -16.22
C THR A 265 -2.45 21.48 -16.70
N GLY A 266 -1.73 22.18 -15.81
CA GLY A 266 -0.88 23.31 -16.16
C GLY A 266 0.44 22.90 -16.81
N TYR A 267 0.84 21.62 -16.69
CA TYR A 267 2.12 21.14 -17.22
C TYR A 267 2.00 20.73 -18.69
N LYS A 268 3.01 21.11 -19.48
CA LYS A 268 3.22 20.66 -20.85
C LYS A 268 4.67 20.24 -20.98
N GLU A 269 4.93 19.20 -21.77
CA GLU A 269 6.29 18.76 -22.05
C GLU A 269 7.11 19.92 -22.65
N GLY A 270 8.31 20.13 -22.13
CA GLY A 270 9.18 21.26 -22.49
C GLY A 270 8.90 22.58 -21.75
N THR A 271 7.88 22.66 -20.89
CA THR A 271 7.70 23.82 -20.00
C THR A 271 8.88 23.90 -19.03
N ALA A 272 9.61 25.01 -19.06
CA ALA A 272 10.65 25.29 -18.07
C ALA A 272 9.99 25.52 -16.70
N ILE A 273 10.20 24.57 -15.78
CA ILE A 273 9.67 24.68 -14.42
C ILE A 273 10.73 25.41 -13.59
N PRO A 274 10.38 26.51 -12.90
CA PRO A 274 11.34 27.29 -12.12
C PRO A 274 11.78 26.51 -10.88
N ILE A 275 12.64 25.52 -11.09
CA ILE A 275 13.34 24.80 -10.06
C ILE A 275 14.60 25.59 -9.76
N LYS A 276 14.68 26.15 -8.56
CA LYS A 276 15.98 26.36 -7.94
C LYS A 276 16.34 25.02 -7.34
N ALA A 277 17.55 24.53 -7.50
CA ALA A 277 18.00 23.28 -6.89
C ALA A 277 19.20 23.58 -6.03
N SER A 278 19.16 23.16 -4.77
CA SER A 278 20.28 23.28 -3.85
C SER A 278 20.51 21.99 -3.11
N PHE A 279 21.71 21.44 -3.25
CA PHE A 279 22.25 20.54 -2.25
C PHE A 279 22.78 21.40 -1.10
N VAL A 280 22.46 21.11 0.15
CA VAL A 280 22.92 21.86 1.33
C VAL A 280 23.30 20.88 2.42
N ASP A 281 24.58 20.83 2.78
CA ASP A 281 25.04 20.16 4.00
C ASP A 281 25.60 21.21 4.96
N MET A 282 25.00 21.33 6.16
CA MET A 282 25.31 22.38 7.11
C MET A 282 26.38 22.03 8.15
N GLY A 283 27.17 23.02 8.55
CA GLY A 283 28.36 22.88 9.37
C GLY A 283 28.26 22.39 10.81
N SER A 284 27.11 22.50 11.49
CA SER A 284 27.00 21.94 12.86
C SER A 284 26.99 20.41 12.87
N GLN A 285 26.68 19.78 11.72
CA GLN A 285 26.98 18.37 11.43
C GLN A 285 28.29 18.19 10.65
N GLY A 286 28.70 19.22 9.91
CA GLY A 286 29.94 19.28 9.16
C GLY A 286 31.24 19.28 9.98
N LEU A 287 31.20 19.32 11.32
CA LEU A 287 32.39 19.03 12.13
C LEU A 287 32.84 17.57 12.00
N GLU A 288 31.96 16.67 11.57
CA GLU A 288 32.32 15.28 11.33
C GLU A 288 32.98 15.06 9.96
N HIS A 289 32.82 15.98 8.98
CA HIS A 289 33.39 15.81 7.63
C HIS A 289 34.42 16.90 7.33
N ASP A 290 35.68 16.53 7.16
CA ASP A 290 36.78 17.48 6.92
C ASP A 290 37.13 17.62 5.44
N THR A 291 36.64 16.72 4.58
CA THR A 291 37.11 16.57 3.20
C THR A 291 35.96 16.58 2.20
N VAL A 292 36.16 17.31 1.11
CA VAL A 292 35.31 17.31 -0.09
C VAL A 292 36.14 16.79 -1.25
N TYR A 293 35.70 15.72 -1.91
CA TYR A 293 36.33 15.20 -3.12
C TYR A 293 35.48 15.50 -4.35
N ILE A 294 36.12 16.00 -5.40
CA ILE A 294 35.51 16.20 -6.71
C ILE A 294 36.32 15.41 -7.76
N PRO A 295 35.68 14.57 -8.60
CA PRO A 295 36.37 13.81 -9.64
C PRO A 295 37.24 14.70 -10.52
N ASN A 296 38.45 14.25 -10.82
CA ASN A 296 39.46 14.95 -11.62
C ASN A 296 40.02 16.25 -11.04
N LEU A 297 39.43 16.81 -9.97
CA LEU A 297 39.96 17.97 -9.25
C LEU A 297 40.69 17.59 -7.97
N GLY A 298 40.31 16.46 -7.35
CA GLY A 298 40.93 15.93 -6.14
C GLY A 298 40.20 16.33 -4.86
N GLU A 299 40.93 16.30 -3.76
CA GLU A 299 40.42 16.58 -2.42
C GLU A 299 40.64 18.03 -2.01
N PHE A 300 39.66 18.59 -1.32
CA PHE A 300 39.66 19.93 -0.77
C PHE A 300 39.24 19.89 0.69
N SER A 301 39.85 20.76 1.50
CA SER A 301 39.42 20.97 2.89
C SER A 301 38.04 21.59 2.91
N ARG A 302 37.11 21.01 3.69
CA ARG A 302 35.80 21.63 3.96
C ARG A 302 35.93 22.94 4.74
N ASN A 303 37.06 23.13 5.43
CA ASN A 303 37.34 24.31 6.24
C ASN A 303 37.90 25.48 5.43
N GLU A 304 38.23 25.27 4.16
CA GLU A 304 38.74 26.31 3.29
C GLU A 304 37.72 26.59 2.20
N GLY A 305 37.14 27.78 2.18
CA GLY A 305 36.19 28.16 1.14
C GLY A 305 36.69 27.89 -0.26
N LYS A 306 35.88 27.19 -1.05
CA LYS A 306 36.12 26.94 -2.47
C LYS A 306 34.84 27.11 -3.26
N GLY A 307 35.02 27.39 -4.54
CA GLY A 307 33.93 27.45 -5.51
C GLY A 307 34.40 26.94 -6.85
N PHE A 308 33.55 26.14 -7.47
CA PHE A 308 33.76 25.52 -8.77
C PHE A 308 32.56 25.86 -9.64
N ARG A 309 32.80 26.16 -10.91
CA ARG A 309 31.74 26.33 -11.91
C ARG A 309 31.54 25.00 -12.65
N LYS A 310 30.48 24.88 -13.44
CA LYS A 310 30.20 23.64 -14.17
C LYS A 310 31.36 23.18 -15.04
N GLU A 311 32.14 24.10 -15.59
CA GLU A 311 33.28 23.80 -16.47
C GLU A 311 34.40 23.04 -15.73
N ASN A 312 34.39 23.06 -14.39
CA ASN A 312 35.31 22.28 -13.58
C ASN A 312 34.88 20.81 -13.42
N PHE A 313 33.64 20.47 -13.76
CA PHE A 313 33.08 19.14 -13.60
C PHE A 313 33.10 18.38 -14.92
N THR A 314 33.61 17.16 -14.87
CA THR A 314 33.55 16.18 -15.96
C THR A 314 32.62 15.00 -15.62
N GLN A 315 32.27 14.88 -14.34
CA GLN A 315 31.34 13.91 -13.80
C GLN A 315 30.46 14.64 -12.79
N SER A 316 29.20 14.22 -12.69
CA SER A 316 28.20 14.90 -11.86
C SER A 316 28.02 14.22 -10.51
N TRP A 317 29.13 14.04 -9.81
CA TRP A 317 29.14 13.60 -8.43
C TRP A 317 30.29 14.23 -7.62
N PHE A 318 30.12 14.24 -6.30
CA PHE A 318 31.16 14.60 -5.34
C PHE A 318 31.02 13.72 -4.08
N ALA A 319 32.04 13.71 -3.23
CA ALA A 319 31.98 13.07 -1.92
C ALA A 319 32.34 14.06 -0.80
N VAL A 320 31.73 13.89 0.36
CA VAL A 320 31.95 14.68 1.57
C VAL A 320 32.10 13.72 2.73
N TYR A 321 33.24 13.74 3.42
CA TYR A 321 33.56 12.70 4.37
C TYR A 321 34.63 13.10 5.39
N ASN A 322 34.70 12.31 6.46
CA ASN A 322 35.81 12.31 7.39
C ASN A 322 36.93 11.45 6.83
N LYS A 323 38.09 12.06 6.53
CA LYS A 323 39.20 11.31 5.94
C LYS A 323 39.80 10.28 6.90
N SER A 324 39.80 10.54 8.21
CA SER A 324 40.37 9.62 9.20
C SER A 324 39.44 8.43 9.52
N GLU A 325 38.14 8.69 9.58
CA GLU A 325 37.12 7.69 9.91
C GLU A 325 36.62 6.94 8.67
N MET A 326 36.82 7.49 7.47
CA MET A 326 36.33 6.96 6.19
C MET A 326 34.81 6.76 6.20
N LYS A 327 34.10 7.73 6.77
CA LYS A 327 32.64 7.78 6.80
C LYS A 327 32.15 9.11 6.23
N GLY A 328 31.02 9.08 5.55
CA GLY A 328 30.44 10.27 4.94
C GLY A 328 29.42 9.91 3.88
N PHE A 329 29.33 10.74 2.86
CA PHE A 329 28.40 10.54 1.76
C PHE A 329 28.95 10.97 0.41
N GLY A 330 28.41 10.34 -0.63
CA GLY A 330 28.48 10.80 -2.01
C GLY A 330 27.16 11.43 -2.43
N ALA A 331 27.22 12.39 -3.33
CA ALA A 331 26.04 12.93 -4.00
C ALA A 331 26.24 12.82 -5.51
N ILE A 332 25.34 12.10 -6.18
CA ILE A 332 25.24 12.05 -7.65
C ILE A 332 24.07 12.95 -8.05
N PHE A 333 24.27 13.79 -9.05
CA PHE A 333 23.32 14.82 -9.42
C PHE A 333 23.19 14.98 -10.93
N TYR A 334 21.97 15.21 -11.41
CA TYR A 334 21.69 15.54 -12.80
C TYR A 334 20.59 16.59 -12.89
N PRO A 335 20.54 17.37 -13.98
CA PRO A 335 21.49 17.43 -15.10
C PRO A 335 22.80 18.18 -14.75
N LEU A 336 23.93 17.87 -15.39
CA LEU A 336 25.18 18.62 -15.16
C LEU A 336 25.20 19.96 -15.89
N ASP A 337 24.56 20.02 -17.06
CA ASP A 337 24.65 21.17 -17.97
C ASP A 337 24.03 22.45 -17.41
N ASP A 338 23.07 22.31 -16.50
CA ASP A 338 22.35 23.40 -15.81
C ASP A 338 23.01 23.82 -14.49
N LEU A 339 24.10 23.15 -14.08
CA LEU A 339 24.86 23.56 -12.91
C LEU A 339 25.46 24.95 -13.20
N VAL A 340 25.32 25.88 -12.25
CA VAL A 340 25.98 27.20 -12.30
C VAL A 340 27.28 27.15 -11.51
N LYS A 341 27.19 26.66 -10.27
CA LYS A 341 28.35 26.52 -9.40
C LYS A 341 28.12 25.53 -8.27
N PHE A 342 29.21 25.01 -7.73
CA PHE A 342 29.32 24.29 -6.48
C PHE A 342 30.26 25.07 -5.56
N ASP A 343 29.81 25.55 -4.41
CA ASP A 343 30.65 26.32 -3.50
C ASP A 343 30.37 26.08 -2.01
N TRP A 344 31.37 26.40 -1.19
CA TRP A 344 31.27 26.54 0.27
C TRP A 344 32.19 27.68 0.73
N GLY A 345 31.82 28.38 1.81
CA GLY A 345 32.48 29.63 2.22
C GLY A 345 33.57 29.47 3.30
N SER A 346 33.17 29.18 4.52
CA SER A 346 33.99 29.15 5.74
C SER A 346 33.91 27.75 6.38
N PRO A 347 34.75 27.43 7.38
CA PRO A 347 34.54 26.24 8.21
C PRO A 347 33.11 26.20 8.74
N GLY A 348 32.37 25.17 8.36
CA GLY A 348 30.96 24.99 8.73
C GLY A 348 29.93 25.72 7.85
N ASP A 349 30.35 26.33 6.75
CA ASP A 349 29.39 26.86 5.78
C ASP A 349 28.73 25.75 4.95
N GLU A 350 27.56 26.08 4.43
CA GLU A 350 26.76 25.27 3.53
C GLU A 350 27.56 24.88 2.26
N LEU A 351 27.61 23.57 1.98
CA LEU A 351 28.00 23.06 0.68
C LEU A 351 26.82 23.20 -0.28
N ALA A 352 26.92 24.11 -1.25
CA ALA A 352 25.83 24.48 -2.14
C ALA A 352 26.08 24.09 -3.59
N LEU A 353 25.27 23.17 -4.14
CA LEU A 353 25.08 23.09 -5.59
C LEU A 353 24.06 24.14 -6.02
N LYS A 354 24.36 24.98 -7.01
CA LYS A 354 23.45 26.03 -7.50
C LYS A 354 23.22 25.84 -8.98
N TYR A 355 21.95 25.78 -9.35
CA TYR A 355 21.48 25.57 -10.72
C TYR A 355 20.92 26.85 -11.32
N THR A 356 20.84 26.91 -12.65
CA THR A 356 20.06 27.91 -13.35
C THR A 356 18.57 27.75 -13.01
N THR A 357 17.82 28.83 -13.00
CA THR A 357 16.35 28.74 -12.90
C THR A 357 15.81 28.03 -14.14
N GLY A 358 14.84 27.13 -13.98
CA GLY A 358 14.20 26.47 -15.13
C GLY A 358 14.78 25.10 -15.47
N VAL A 359 15.43 24.41 -14.53
CA VAL A 359 16.07 23.09 -14.76
C VAL A 359 15.07 22.11 -15.39
N PRO A 360 15.46 21.36 -16.44
CA PRO A 360 14.59 20.39 -17.06
C PRO A 360 14.21 19.28 -16.08
N ILE A 361 12.98 18.82 -16.23
CA ILE A 361 12.43 17.67 -15.53
C ILE A 361 12.43 16.49 -16.51
N PRO A 362 12.75 15.25 -16.10
CA PRO A 362 13.04 14.80 -14.73
C PRO A 362 14.39 15.26 -14.18
N PHE A 363 14.39 15.56 -12.89
CA PHE A 363 15.57 15.95 -12.14
C PHE A 363 15.95 14.83 -11.16
N TYR A 364 17.23 14.45 -11.15
CA TYR A 364 17.70 13.26 -10.44
C TYR A 364 18.72 13.60 -9.37
N ARG A 365 18.59 12.94 -8.22
CA ARG A 365 19.59 12.97 -7.16
C ARG A 365 19.74 11.59 -6.54
N VAL A 366 20.97 11.23 -6.20
CA VAL A 366 21.26 10.02 -5.44
C VAL A 366 22.18 10.39 -4.29
N LEU A 367 21.70 10.15 -3.07
CA LEU A 367 22.53 10.22 -1.87
C LEU A 367 23.13 8.83 -1.64
N VAL A 368 24.46 8.75 -1.63
CA VAL A 368 25.22 7.52 -1.35
C VAL A 368 25.76 7.61 0.06
N LEU A 369 25.38 6.69 0.94
CA LEU A 369 25.88 6.63 2.31
C LEU A 369 27.06 5.66 2.35
N PHE A 370 28.11 6.00 3.09
CA PHE A 370 29.20 5.07 3.31
C PHE A 370 29.88 5.23 4.67
N ASP A 371 30.37 4.10 5.15
CA ASP A 371 31.38 3.98 6.18
C ASP A 371 32.14 2.65 5.94
N LYS A 372 33.04 2.29 6.86
CA LYS A 372 33.83 1.04 6.79
C LYS A 372 32.99 -0.24 6.80
N THR A 373 31.73 -0.20 7.21
CA THR A 373 30.81 -1.35 7.16
C THR A 373 30.20 -1.54 5.77
N ILE A 374 30.16 -0.48 4.96
CA ILE A 374 29.70 -0.52 3.56
C ILE A 374 30.86 -0.77 2.60
N THR A 375 31.95 0.01 2.73
CA THR A 375 33.10 -0.07 1.82
C THR A 375 34.38 0.47 2.47
N THR A 376 35.53 -0.07 2.08
CA THR A 376 36.84 0.49 2.43
C THR A 376 37.34 1.49 1.39
N GLU A 377 36.77 1.49 0.19
CA GLU A 377 37.15 2.34 -0.95
C GLU A 377 35.95 3.21 -1.37
N PRO A 378 35.62 4.27 -0.61
CA PRO A 378 34.38 5.01 -0.83
C PRO A 378 34.35 5.76 -2.16
N LEU A 379 35.48 6.28 -2.64
CA LEU A 379 35.53 7.01 -3.91
C LEU A 379 35.30 6.07 -5.11
N GLU A 380 35.86 4.86 -5.07
CA GLU A 380 35.61 3.83 -6.08
C GLU A 380 34.15 3.37 -6.06
N TYR A 381 33.60 3.16 -4.85
CA TYR A 381 32.20 2.77 -4.67
C TYR A 381 31.22 3.83 -5.21
N ILE A 382 31.42 5.11 -4.87
CA ILE A 382 30.59 6.21 -5.40
C ILE A 382 30.78 6.35 -6.91
N GLY A 383 32.00 6.22 -7.42
CA GLY A 383 32.28 6.25 -8.86
C GLY A 383 31.58 5.12 -9.63
N ALA A 384 31.55 3.90 -9.07
CA ALA A 384 30.84 2.76 -9.64
C ALA A 384 29.33 3.00 -9.69
N LEU A 385 28.75 3.55 -8.61
CA LEU A 385 27.35 3.95 -8.57
C LEU A 385 27.05 5.08 -9.56
N TYR A 386 27.92 6.09 -9.65
CA TYR A 386 27.80 7.15 -10.65
C TYR A 386 27.71 6.58 -12.06
N ASN A 387 28.60 5.64 -12.41
CA ASN A 387 28.59 5.00 -13.73
C ASN A 387 27.27 4.26 -13.99
N LEU A 388 26.71 3.57 -13.00
CA LEU A 388 25.38 2.93 -13.11
C LEU A 388 24.27 3.94 -13.42
N TYR A 389 24.24 5.07 -12.71
CA TYR A 389 23.20 6.10 -12.90
C TYR A 389 23.40 6.94 -14.17
N ALA A 390 24.65 7.18 -14.58
CA ALA A 390 25.01 7.88 -15.81
C ALA A 390 24.70 7.05 -17.05
N ASN A 391 24.91 5.73 -16.96
CA ASN A 391 24.88 4.79 -18.07
C ASN A 391 23.84 3.69 -17.81
N LYS A 392 22.59 4.09 -17.61
CA LYS A 392 21.50 3.15 -17.35
C LYS A 392 21.43 2.11 -18.48
N PRO A 393 21.25 0.81 -18.16
CA PRO A 393 21.16 -0.22 -19.18
C PRO A 393 20.00 0.03 -20.13
N THR A 394 20.19 -0.35 -21.39
CA THR A 394 19.11 -0.32 -22.39
C THR A 394 18.46 -1.69 -22.49
N ILE A 395 17.18 -1.68 -22.80
CA ILE A 395 16.32 -2.86 -22.79
C ILE A 395 15.83 -3.11 -24.21
N GLU A 396 16.04 -4.33 -24.71
CA GLU A 396 15.55 -4.77 -26.01
C GLU A 396 14.78 -6.08 -25.87
N VAL A 397 13.64 -6.19 -26.56
CA VAL A 397 12.91 -7.46 -26.67
C VAL A 397 13.46 -8.24 -27.85
N GLU A 398 14.08 -9.39 -27.58
CA GLU A 398 14.60 -10.28 -28.62
C GLU A 398 13.48 -11.08 -29.27
N GLU A 399 12.64 -11.72 -28.44
CA GLU A 399 11.54 -12.55 -28.92
C GLU A 399 10.49 -12.80 -27.84
N VAL A 400 9.31 -13.28 -28.26
CA VAL A 400 8.23 -13.71 -27.37
C VAL A 400 7.83 -15.14 -27.74
N LYS A 401 7.88 -16.05 -26.77
CA LYS A 401 7.55 -17.47 -26.96
C LYS A 401 6.48 -17.93 -25.99
N GLU A 402 5.55 -18.75 -26.46
CA GLU A 402 4.56 -19.39 -25.57
C GLU A 402 5.27 -20.36 -24.62
N ALA A 403 4.99 -20.23 -23.33
CA ALA A 403 5.49 -21.10 -22.27
C ALA A 403 4.67 -22.40 -22.26
N LYS A 404 5.21 -23.44 -22.88
CA LYS A 404 4.57 -24.78 -22.92
C LYS A 404 4.38 -25.39 -21.53
N LEU A 405 5.31 -25.10 -20.63
CA LEU A 405 5.33 -25.55 -19.24
C LEU A 405 5.75 -24.36 -18.37
N LEU A 406 5.06 -24.22 -17.24
CA LEU A 406 5.46 -23.29 -16.20
C LEU A 406 6.61 -23.90 -15.37
N PRO A 407 7.50 -23.07 -14.80
CA PRO A 407 8.50 -23.52 -13.84
C PRO A 407 7.87 -24.28 -12.67
N ALA A 408 8.55 -25.32 -12.17
CA ALA A 408 8.04 -26.18 -11.11
C ALA A 408 7.63 -25.42 -9.84
N THR A 409 8.39 -24.38 -9.47
CA THR A 409 8.11 -23.48 -8.34
C THR A 409 6.76 -22.76 -8.46
N ILE A 410 6.35 -22.39 -9.68
CA ILE A 410 5.03 -21.80 -9.93
C ILE A 410 3.93 -22.85 -9.79
N LEU A 411 4.18 -24.08 -10.28
CA LEU A 411 3.25 -25.19 -10.11
C LEU A 411 3.05 -25.56 -8.62
N GLU A 412 4.12 -25.55 -7.83
CA GLU A 412 4.05 -25.74 -6.38
C GLU A 412 3.25 -24.63 -5.69
N THR A 413 3.39 -23.38 -6.13
CA THR A 413 2.61 -22.25 -5.62
C THR A 413 1.13 -22.45 -5.90
N TYR A 414 0.76 -22.82 -7.12
CA TYR A 414 -0.62 -23.16 -7.45
C TYR A 414 -1.14 -24.36 -6.63
N ALA A 415 -0.32 -25.39 -6.41
CA ALA A 415 -0.71 -26.54 -5.60
C ALA A 415 -1.03 -26.15 -4.14
N LYS A 416 -0.24 -25.24 -3.55
CA LYS A 416 -0.50 -24.68 -2.21
C LYS A 416 -1.80 -23.88 -2.17
N GLU A 417 -2.04 -23.03 -3.17
CA GLU A 417 -3.28 -22.24 -3.27
C GLU A 417 -4.52 -23.14 -3.41
N ILE A 418 -4.45 -24.17 -4.26
CA ILE A 418 -5.50 -25.18 -4.39
C ILE A 418 -5.76 -25.89 -3.06
N SER A 419 -4.72 -26.29 -2.34
CA SER A 419 -4.87 -26.92 -1.03
C SER A 419 -5.54 -26.00 -0.02
N SER A 420 -5.16 -24.72 0.02
CA SER A 420 -5.78 -23.71 0.89
C SER A 420 -7.25 -23.49 0.56
N LEU A 421 -7.58 -23.33 -0.73
CA LEU A 421 -8.97 -23.18 -1.19
C LEU A 421 -9.81 -24.41 -0.84
N LYS A 422 -9.25 -25.62 -0.97
CA LYS A 422 -9.93 -26.86 -0.57
C LYS A 422 -10.28 -26.85 0.92
N SER A 423 -9.34 -26.47 1.79
CA SER A 423 -9.60 -26.35 3.23
C SER A 423 -10.64 -25.28 3.55
N GLN A 424 -10.67 -24.16 2.83
CA GLN A 424 -11.72 -23.14 2.99
C GLN A 424 -13.09 -23.67 2.58
N VAL A 425 -13.17 -24.42 1.47
CA VAL A 425 -14.42 -25.07 1.02
C VAL A 425 -14.92 -26.07 2.05
N GLU A 426 -14.04 -26.91 2.60
CA GLU A 426 -14.38 -27.85 3.67
C GLU A 426 -14.90 -27.12 4.93
N SER A 427 -14.25 -26.01 5.32
CA SER A 427 -14.73 -25.19 6.44
C SER A 427 -16.11 -24.59 6.18
N LEU A 428 -16.36 -24.07 4.97
CA LEU A 428 -17.67 -23.52 4.59
C LEU A 428 -18.74 -24.60 4.56
N GLN A 429 -18.42 -25.81 4.09
CA GLN A 429 -19.34 -26.95 4.12
C GLN A 429 -19.76 -27.30 5.54
N ASN A 430 -18.81 -27.34 6.49
CA ASN A 430 -19.11 -27.58 7.89
C ASN A 430 -20.03 -26.49 8.47
N THR A 431 -19.74 -25.21 8.20
CA THR A 431 -20.60 -24.10 8.63
C THR A 431 -22.02 -24.21 8.06
N VAL A 432 -22.16 -24.61 6.79
CA VAL A 432 -23.48 -24.84 6.19
C VAL A 432 -24.22 -25.97 6.91
N SER A 433 -23.56 -27.10 7.18
CA SER A 433 -24.18 -28.22 7.91
C SER A 433 -24.60 -27.86 9.34
N GLU A 434 -23.80 -27.06 10.06
CA GLU A 434 -24.16 -26.53 11.39
C GLU A 434 -25.40 -25.61 11.34
N GLN A 435 -25.46 -24.75 10.31
CA GLN A 435 -26.60 -23.89 10.09
C GLN A 435 -27.87 -24.69 9.74
N GLU A 436 -27.76 -25.73 8.91
CA GLU A 436 -28.87 -26.64 8.60
C GLU A 436 -29.40 -27.34 9.86
N SER A 437 -28.50 -27.85 10.72
CA SER A 437 -28.90 -28.46 11.99
C SER A 437 -29.62 -27.48 12.91
N THR A 438 -29.12 -26.23 12.99
CA THR A 438 -29.76 -25.16 13.76
C THR A 438 -31.15 -24.84 13.23
N ILE A 439 -31.32 -24.79 11.90
CA ILE A 439 -32.63 -24.60 11.27
C ILE A 439 -33.59 -25.72 11.64
N SER A 440 -33.17 -26.99 11.56
CA SER A 440 -34.02 -28.13 11.93
C SER A 440 -34.44 -28.10 13.41
N GLN A 441 -33.54 -27.68 14.31
CA GLN A 441 -33.87 -27.49 15.73
C GLN A 441 -34.92 -26.39 15.93
N LEU A 442 -34.75 -25.25 15.25
CA LEU A 442 -35.72 -24.14 15.30
C LEU A 442 -37.07 -24.53 14.71
N GLU A 443 -37.10 -25.31 13.64
CA GLU A 443 -38.35 -25.84 13.06
C GLU A 443 -39.09 -26.76 14.03
N THR A 444 -38.35 -27.62 14.74
CA THR A 444 -38.91 -28.47 15.80
C THR A 444 -39.48 -27.65 16.95
N GLN A 445 -38.74 -26.64 17.41
CA GLN A 445 -39.22 -25.71 18.46
C GLN A 445 -40.47 -24.95 18.01
N LEU A 446 -40.52 -24.49 16.76
CA LEU A 446 -41.68 -23.82 16.17
C LEU A 446 -42.90 -24.75 16.12
N SER A 447 -42.72 -26.01 15.72
CA SER A 447 -43.79 -27.01 15.71
C SER A 447 -44.34 -27.26 17.12
N ASN A 448 -43.46 -27.39 18.12
CA ASN A 448 -43.86 -27.56 19.51
C ASN A 448 -44.65 -26.34 20.03
N ALA A 449 -44.17 -25.13 19.75
CA ALA A 449 -44.87 -23.89 20.12
C ALA A 449 -46.27 -23.82 19.48
N GLN A 450 -46.40 -24.20 18.20
CA GLN A 450 -47.69 -24.25 17.50
C GLN A 450 -48.65 -25.26 18.14
N ASN A 451 -48.16 -26.43 18.55
CA ASN A 451 -48.96 -27.43 19.25
C ASN A 451 -49.45 -26.91 20.61
N THR A 452 -48.59 -26.23 21.37
CA THR A 452 -48.98 -25.60 22.64
C THR A 452 -50.05 -24.52 22.44
N ILE A 453 -49.92 -23.68 21.40
CA ILE A 453 -50.95 -22.68 21.05
C ILE A 453 -52.29 -23.35 20.75
N ASN A 454 -52.29 -24.44 19.97
CA ASN A 454 -53.52 -25.19 19.67
C ASN A 454 -54.17 -25.79 20.93
N GLN A 455 -53.38 -26.34 21.85
CA GLN A 455 -53.87 -26.87 23.13
C GLN A 455 -54.50 -25.77 24.00
N LEU A 456 -53.84 -24.62 24.11
CA LEU A 456 -54.36 -23.46 24.85
C LEU A 456 -55.66 -22.95 24.24
N ASN A 457 -55.76 -22.87 22.91
CA ASN A 457 -57.00 -22.47 22.23
C ASN A 457 -58.16 -23.42 22.52
N ASN A 458 -57.91 -24.74 22.54
CA ASN A 458 -58.93 -25.73 22.91
C ASN A 458 -59.37 -25.58 24.37
N GLN A 459 -58.43 -25.32 25.29
CA GLN A 459 -58.75 -25.05 26.69
C GLN A 459 -59.60 -23.78 26.85
N VAL A 460 -59.26 -22.71 26.13
CA VAL A 460 -60.06 -21.47 26.11
C VAL A 460 -61.47 -21.74 25.59
N SER A 461 -61.62 -22.52 24.52
CA SER A 461 -62.94 -22.87 23.98
C SER A 461 -63.78 -23.70 24.97
N ASN A 462 -63.17 -24.67 25.67
CA ASN A 462 -63.84 -25.44 26.71
C ASN A 462 -64.27 -24.56 27.89
N LEU A 463 -63.40 -23.66 28.34
CA LEU A 463 -63.73 -22.71 29.42
C LEU A 463 -64.87 -21.77 29.01
N GLN A 464 -64.89 -21.30 27.76
CA GLN A 464 -66.00 -20.50 27.23
C GLN A 464 -67.32 -21.27 27.22
N ALA A 465 -67.31 -22.55 26.85
CA ALA A 465 -68.50 -23.41 26.92
C ALA A 465 -68.99 -23.58 28.36
N GLN A 466 -68.09 -23.86 29.30
CA GLN A 466 -68.43 -23.97 30.74
C GLN A 466 -69.02 -22.67 31.30
N ILE A 467 -68.46 -21.51 30.91
CA ILE A 467 -69.02 -20.20 31.29
C ILE A 467 -70.45 -20.07 30.75
N SER A 468 -70.68 -20.39 29.47
CA SER A 468 -72.01 -20.35 28.86
C SER A 468 -73.01 -21.27 29.57
N ASP A 469 -72.59 -22.47 29.96
CA ASP A 469 -73.43 -23.42 30.69
C ASP A 469 -73.79 -22.87 32.08
N LEU A 470 -72.81 -22.35 32.82
CA LEU A 470 -73.03 -21.73 34.14
C LEU A 470 -73.92 -20.49 34.06
N GLU A 471 -73.79 -19.67 33.02
CA GLU A 471 -74.70 -18.55 32.75
C GLU A 471 -76.13 -19.03 32.51
N GLY A 472 -76.31 -20.14 31.78
CA GLY A 472 -77.59 -20.79 31.57
C GLY A 472 -78.20 -21.33 32.87
N GLU A 473 -77.41 -22.03 33.68
CA GLU A 473 -77.83 -22.53 35.00
C GLU A 473 -78.22 -21.38 35.95
N LEU A 474 -77.45 -20.29 35.96
CA LEU A 474 -77.76 -19.11 36.76
C LEU A 474 -79.08 -18.46 36.32
N ALA A 475 -79.32 -18.37 35.01
CA ALA A 475 -80.58 -17.88 34.46
C ALA A 475 -81.77 -18.78 34.87
N ALA A 476 -81.59 -20.11 34.79
CA ALA A 476 -82.59 -21.09 35.23
C ALA A 476 -82.86 -20.98 36.74
N ALA A 477 -81.84 -20.86 37.57
CA ALA A 477 -81.99 -20.69 39.02
C ALA A 477 -82.73 -19.38 39.37
N ARG A 478 -82.41 -18.28 38.68
CA ARG A 478 -83.16 -17.01 38.81
C ARG A 478 -84.64 -17.17 38.42
N SER A 479 -84.94 -17.98 37.40
CA SER A 479 -86.33 -18.26 37.02
C SER A 479 -87.10 -19.09 38.06
N MET A 480 -86.45 -20.06 38.71
CA MET A 480 -87.07 -20.86 39.78
C MET A 480 -87.40 -20.04 41.03
N GLN A 481 -86.62 -18.99 41.31
CA GLN A 481 -86.88 -18.09 42.44
C GLN A 481 -88.26 -17.43 42.32
N TRP A 482 -88.69 -17.08 41.10
CA TRP A 482 -90.04 -16.60 40.82
C TRP A 482 -91.11 -17.67 41.01
N THR A 483 -90.83 -18.92 40.65
CA THR A 483 -91.78 -20.04 40.78
C THR A 483 -92.04 -20.39 42.24
N PHE A 484 -91.01 -20.38 43.09
CA PHE A 484 -91.17 -20.64 44.53
C PHE A 484 -91.84 -19.49 45.27
N LEU A 485 -91.51 -18.22 44.95
CA LEU A 485 -92.20 -17.08 45.54
C LEU A 485 -93.67 -17.00 45.09
N GLY A 486 -93.95 -17.24 43.81
CA GLY A 486 -95.32 -17.23 43.28
C GLY A 486 -96.14 -18.43 43.75
N GLY A 487 -95.57 -19.64 43.73
CA GLY A 487 -96.24 -20.87 44.15
C GLY A 487 -96.52 -20.93 45.65
N GLY A 488 -95.58 -20.48 46.48
CA GLY A 488 -95.77 -20.42 47.93
C GLY A 488 -96.89 -19.47 48.35
N LEU A 489 -97.00 -18.32 47.68
CA LEU A 489 -98.08 -17.35 47.92
C LEU A 489 -99.45 -17.93 47.57
N VAL A 490 -99.57 -18.62 46.44
CA VAL A 490 -100.82 -19.22 45.97
C VAL A 490 -101.26 -20.38 46.87
N VAL A 491 -100.35 -21.29 47.22
CA VAL A 491 -100.65 -22.43 48.12
C VAL A 491 -101.01 -21.94 49.52
N GLY A 492 -100.30 -20.93 50.04
CA GLY A 492 -100.64 -20.30 51.33
C GLY A 492 -102.05 -19.68 51.33
N LEU A 493 -102.43 -19.01 50.24
CA LEU A 493 -103.77 -18.43 50.07
C LEU A 493 -104.85 -19.52 49.99
N ILE A 494 -104.61 -20.60 49.24
CA ILE A 494 -105.57 -21.70 49.08
C ILE A 494 -105.78 -22.43 50.41
N ILE A 495 -104.71 -22.75 51.15
CA ILE A 495 -104.82 -23.40 52.47
C ILE A 495 -105.55 -22.48 53.46
N GLY A 496 -105.26 -21.18 53.46
CA GLY A 496 -105.97 -20.20 54.29
C GLY A 496 -107.48 -20.15 54.01
N ILE A 497 -107.87 -20.19 52.74
CA ILE A 497 -109.28 -20.20 52.32
C ILE A 497 -109.97 -21.52 52.71
N VAL A 498 -109.32 -22.67 52.48
CA VAL A 498 -109.89 -24.00 52.79
C VAL A 498 -110.09 -24.19 54.30
N ILE A 499 -109.11 -23.80 55.12
CA ILE A 499 -109.22 -23.87 56.59
C ILE A 499 -110.33 -22.92 57.08
N GLY A 500 -110.40 -21.70 56.53
CA GLY A 500 -111.48 -20.75 56.85
C GLY A 500 -112.88 -21.29 56.51
N PHE A 501 -113.01 -22.03 55.39
CA PHE A 501 -114.30 -22.57 54.95
C PHE A 501 -114.78 -23.78 55.78
N ILE A 502 -113.86 -24.60 56.29
CA ILE A 502 -114.21 -25.78 57.10
C ILE A 502 -114.63 -25.39 58.53
N VAL A 503 -114.01 -24.37 59.13
CA VAL A 503 -114.31 -23.97 60.52
C VAL A 503 -115.71 -23.34 60.65
N LYS A 504 -116.24 -22.70 59.62
CA LYS A 504 -117.57 -22.05 59.69
C LYS A 504 -118.77 -23.02 59.62
N ARG A 505 -118.55 -24.32 59.35
CA ARG A 505 -119.63 -25.32 59.22
C ARG A 505 -119.88 -26.20 60.46
N LYS A 506 -119.24 -25.92 61.60
CA LYS A 506 -119.56 -26.58 62.88
C LYS A 506 -119.68 -25.57 64.03
N LYS A 507 -120.80 -24.85 64.05
CA LYS A 507 -121.61 -24.58 65.25
C LYS A 507 -122.97 -24.02 64.85
#